data_AF-A0AB33IBV9-F1
#
_entry.id   AF-A0AB33IBV9-F1
#
_cell.length_a   1.000
_cell.length_b   1.000
_cell.length_c   1.000
_cell.angle_alpha   90.00
_cell.angle_beta   90.00
_cell.angle_gamma   90.00
#
_symmetry.space_group_name_H-M   'P 1'
#
loop_
_entity.id
_entity.type
_entity.pdbx_description
1 polymer ?
#
loop_
_entity_poly.entity_id
_entity_poly.type
_entity_poly.pdbx_seq_one_letter_code
_entity_poly.pdbx_strand_id
1 'polypeptide(L)'
;MLGACLSLALSSGYAQATTTQTHHVKHRATSKTASSSSKGNPVILTQQLGTELDKAARKLAADDIATSRRHKEEPLVLIGSAPLSTKKGDVALLIELQSAALCGSAGCSTDVYLHKDQDWVKILDSVSGQIAVLPTSHRGMYDLMVDGSDRWLWDGNTYQDTINAAPIGNLRGEIEQFQNKHKKTKN
;
A
#
# COMPACT_ATOMS: atom_id res chain seq x y z
N MET A 1 -21.33 78.60 0.47
CA MET A 1 -22.51 78.96 -0.33
C MET A 1 -22.83 77.81 -1.26
N LEU A 2 -24.13 77.60 -1.49
CA LEU A 2 -24.81 76.74 -2.48
C LEU A 2 -23.93 76.45 -3.71
N GLY A 3 -23.87 75.26 -4.29
CA GLY A 3 -24.91 74.27 -4.55
C GLY A 3 -24.89 73.99 -6.07
N ALA A 4 -25.10 72.74 -6.50
CA ALA A 4 -25.72 72.36 -7.77
C ALA A 4 -25.60 70.84 -7.99
N CYS A 5 -26.74 70.16 -7.92
CA CYS A 5 -26.95 68.88 -8.58
C CYS A 5 -26.88 69.09 -10.10
N LEU A 6 -26.24 68.18 -10.82
CA LEU A 6 -26.62 67.89 -12.20
C LEU A 6 -26.47 66.39 -12.46
N SER A 7 -27.62 65.73 -12.53
CA SER A 7 -27.76 64.36 -13.01
C SER A 7 -27.73 64.36 -14.53
N LEU A 8 -26.93 63.47 -15.13
CA LEU A 8 -27.06 63.08 -16.53
C LEU A 8 -27.01 61.55 -16.59
N ALA A 9 -28.07 60.99 -17.15
CA ALA A 9 -28.29 59.57 -17.37
C ALA A 9 -27.83 59.13 -18.77
N LEU A 10 -27.98 57.83 -19.02
CA LEU A 10 -27.76 57.06 -20.25
C LEU A 10 -26.28 56.63 -20.44
N SER A 11 -25.96 55.37 -20.73
CA SER A 11 -26.68 54.42 -21.57
C SER A 11 -26.29 52.96 -21.28
N SER A 12 -27.22 52.07 -21.62
CA SER A 12 -27.16 50.61 -21.52
C SER A 12 -25.97 50.01 -22.27
N GLY A 13 -25.14 49.25 -21.55
CA GLY A 13 -24.17 48.32 -22.12
C GLY A 13 -24.52 46.90 -21.69
N TYR A 14 -25.21 46.15 -22.55
CA TYR A 14 -25.35 44.70 -22.39
C TYR A 14 -23.98 44.06 -22.66
N ALA A 15 -23.27 43.69 -21.61
CA ALA A 15 -22.12 42.80 -21.74
C ALA A 15 -22.65 41.36 -21.93
N GLN A 16 -22.59 40.88 -23.18
CA GLN A 16 -22.77 39.47 -23.49
C GLN A 16 -21.59 38.71 -22.90
N ALA A 17 -21.83 37.94 -21.84
CA ALA A 17 -20.90 36.93 -21.39
C ALA A 17 -20.90 35.80 -22.44
N THR A 18 -19.81 35.71 -23.21
CA THR A 18 -19.51 34.53 -24.01
C THR A 18 -19.16 33.39 -23.06
N THR A 19 -20.12 32.51 -22.82
CA THR A 19 -19.85 31.21 -22.19
C THR A 19 -18.99 30.40 -23.16
N THR A 20 -17.68 30.46 -22.98
CA THR A 20 -16.77 29.48 -23.56
C THR A 20 -17.15 28.14 -22.96
N GLN A 21 -17.90 27.32 -23.71
CA GLN A 21 -18.18 25.93 -23.36
C GLN A 21 -16.87 25.16 -23.49
N THR A 22 -16.03 25.21 -22.45
CA THR A 22 -15.11 24.11 -22.20
C THR A 22 -15.96 22.88 -21.92
N HIS A 23 -16.00 21.97 -22.90
CA HIS A 23 -16.45 20.61 -22.69
C HIS A 23 -15.54 19.97 -21.64
N HIS A 24 -15.87 20.18 -20.37
CA HIS A 24 -15.37 19.35 -19.29
C HIS A 24 -15.95 17.97 -19.52
N VAL A 25 -15.23 17.15 -20.28
CA VAL A 25 -15.41 15.71 -20.23
C VAL A 25 -15.11 15.35 -18.79
N LYS A 26 -16.18 15.22 -17.99
CA LYS A 26 -16.13 14.52 -16.72
C LYS A 26 -15.77 13.10 -17.08
N HIS A 27 -14.48 12.82 -17.17
CA HIS A 27 -13.97 11.49 -16.90
C HIS A 27 -14.31 11.23 -15.44
N ARG A 28 -15.55 10.80 -15.20
CA ARG A 28 -15.91 10.06 -14.02
C ARG A 28 -15.05 8.81 -14.12
N ALA A 29 -13.87 8.88 -13.54
CA ALA A 29 -13.09 7.71 -13.20
C ALA A 29 -13.94 6.96 -12.17
N THR A 30 -14.93 6.21 -12.66
CA THR A 30 -15.32 4.98 -12.02
C THR A 30 -14.09 4.11 -12.14
N SER A 31 -13.18 4.23 -11.18
CA SER A 31 -12.35 3.12 -10.78
C SER A 31 -13.32 2.02 -10.39
N LYS A 32 -13.75 1.24 -11.38
CA LYS A 32 -14.12 -0.15 -11.18
C LYS A 32 -12.82 -0.82 -10.74
N THR A 33 -12.45 -0.65 -9.48
CA THR A 33 -11.79 -1.74 -8.77
C THR A 33 -12.78 -2.89 -8.93
N ALA A 34 -12.45 -3.80 -9.84
CA ALA A 34 -13.04 -5.11 -9.84
C ALA A 34 -12.54 -5.77 -8.55
N SER A 35 -13.13 -5.37 -7.42
CA SER A 35 -13.12 -6.16 -6.21
C SER A 35 -13.97 -7.37 -6.51
N SER A 36 -13.37 -8.35 -7.20
CA SER A 36 -13.74 -9.73 -6.95
C SER A 36 -13.58 -9.90 -5.45
N SER A 37 -14.71 -9.94 -4.75
CA SER A 37 -14.77 -10.12 -3.32
C SER A 37 -14.10 -11.45 -2.99
N SER A 38 -12.80 -11.40 -2.72
CA SER A 38 -12.21 -12.43 -1.89
C SER A 38 -13.04 -12.42 -0.61
N LYS A 39 -13.61 -13.57 -0.27
CA LYS A 39 -14.48 -13.73 0.92
C LYS A 39 -13.66 -13.68 2.22
N GLY A 40 -12.64 -12.85 2.26
CA GLY A 40 -11.74 -12.71 3.40
C GLY A 40 -12.20 -11.62 4.35
N ASN A 41 -11.83 -11.75 5.61
CA ASN A 41 -12.04 -10.73 6.63
C ASN A 41 -10.89 -9.71 6.53
N PRO A 42 -11.16 -8.45 6.15
CA PRO A 42 -10.11 -7.44 6.04
C PRO A 42 -9.49 -7.15 7.40
N VAL A 43 -8.17 -7.00 7.45
CA VAL A 43 -7.46 -6.53 8.63
C VAL A 43 -7.44 -5.00 8.58
N ILE A 44 -7.97 -4.37 9.62
CA ILE A 44 -8.01 -2.91 9.72
C ILE A 44 -6.78 -2.43 10.48
N LEU A 45 -5.99 -1.58 9.85
CA LEU A 45 -4.82 -0.94 10.46
C LEU A 45 -5.22 0.42 11.04
N THR A 46 -4.90 0.65 12.32
CA THR A 46 -5.20 1.91 13.01
C THR A 46 -4.02 2.36 13.86
N GLN A 47 -3.97 3.64 14.19
CA GLN A 47 -3.06 4.12 15.23
C GLN A 47 -3.56 3.68 16.61
N GLN A 48 -2.66 3.13 17.42
CA GLN A 48 -2.99 2.63 18.77
C GLN A 48 -2.00 3.18 19.82
N LEU A 49 -1.72 4.49 19.76
CA LEU A 49 -0.66 5.15 20.53
C LEU A 49 -0.68 4.78 22.03
N GLY A 50 0.47 4.37 22.55
CA GLY A 50 0.67 4.09 23.98
C GLY A 50 0.14 2.75 24.47
N THR A 51 -0.58 1.98 23.65
CA THR A 51 -0.99 0.61 23.96
C THR A 51 0.20 -0.34 24.00
N GLU A 52 0.04 -1.53 24.60
CA GLU A 52 1.10 -2.55 24.58
C GLU A 52 1.42 -3.03 23.16
N LEU A 53 0.42 -3.07 22.27
CA LEU A 53 0.64 -3.39 20.86
C LEU A 53 1.44 -2.30 20.14
N ASP A 54 1.23 -1.02 20.45
CA ASP A 54 2.05 0.08 19.91
C ASP A 54 3.49 0.05 20.41
N LYS A 55 3.70 -0.25 21.70
CA LYS A 55 5.05 -0.43 22.23
C LYS A 55 5.77 -1.61 21.55
N ALA A 56 5.07 -2.74 21.39
CA ALA A 56 5.60 -3.90 20.68
C ALA A 56 5.91 -3.55 19.22
N ALA A 57 4.98 -2.92 18.51
CA ALA A 57 5.15 -2.53 17.11
C ALA A 57 6.35 -1.59 16.91
N ARG A 58 6.50 -0.58 17.76
CA ARG A 58 7.65 0.35 17.71
C ARG A 58 8.98 -0.32 18.01
N LYS A 59 8.98 -1.35 18.87
CA LYS A 59 10.18 -2.16 19.13
C LYS A 59 10.53 -3.02 17.92
N LEU A 60 9.54 -3.64 17.30
CA LEU A 60 9.72 -4.51 16.14
C LEU A 60 10.15 -3.73 14.89
N ALA A 61 9.58 -2.55 14.67
CA ALA A 61 9.85 -1.69 13.53
C ALA A 61 10.94 -0.63 13.82
N ALA A 62 11.78 -0.82 14.83
CA ALA A 62 12.72 0.19 15.30
C ALA A 62 13.70 0.65 14.21
N ASP A 63 14.18 -0.28 13.38
CA ASP A 63 15.13 0.01 12.30
C ASP A 63 14.51 0.85 11.18
N ASP A 64 13.26 0.54 10.82
CA ASP A 64 12.52 1.31 9.81
C ASP A 64 12.13 2.68 10.34
N ILE A 65 11.73 2.79 11.61
CA ILE A 65 11.52 4.08 12.28
C ILE A 65 12.81 4.91 12.28
N ALA A 66 13.95 4.29 12.59
CA ALA A 66 15.24 4.97 12.52
C ALA A 66 15.57 5.41 11.09
N THR A 67 15.19 4.62 10.08
CA THR A 67 15.32 4.97 8.66
C THR A 67 14.50 6.21 8.32
N SER A 68 13.20 6.25 8.60
CA SER A 68 12.36 7.44 8.41
C SER A 68 12.96 8.69 9.07
N ARG A 69 13.46 8.55 10.30
CA ARG A 69 14.07 9.67 11.05
C ARG A 69 15.35 10.19 10.41
N ARG A 70 16.18 9.36 9.76
CA ARG A 70 17.33 9.83 8.96
C ARG A 70 16.90 10.71 7.79
N HIS A 71 15.67 10.53 7.30
CA HIS A 71 15.04 11.36 6.28
C HIS A 71 14.21 12.53 6.87
N LYS A 72 14.33 12.81 8.17
CA LYS A 72 13.62 13.89 8.89
C LYS A 72 12.11 13.68 8.95
N GLU A 73 11.66 12.43 8.93
CA GLU A 73 10.26 12.06 9.07
C GLU A 73 10.01 11.32 10.38
N GLU A 74 8.88 11.61 11.02
CA GLU A 74 8.36 10.78 12.10
C GLU A 74 7.23 9.92 11.52
N PRO A 75 7.43 8.61 11.34
CA PRO A 75 6.44 7.75 10.69
C PRO A 75 5.20 7.57 11.57
N LEU A 76 4.02 7.47 10.94
CA LEU A 76 2.84 6.96 11.64
C LEU A 76 2.94 5.44 11.71
N VAL A 77 2.78 4.89 12.91
CA VAL A 77 2.73 3.43 13.12
C VAL A 77 1.27 3.00 13.09
N LEU A 78 0.88 2.26 12.06
CA LEU A 78 -0.45 1.66 11.94
C LEU A 78 -0.38 0.18 12.31
N ILE A 79 -1.36 -0.26 13.09
CA ILE A 79 -1.35 -1.56 13.74
C ILE A 79 -2.68 -2.26 13.50
N GLY A 80 -2.61 -3.50 13.03
CA GLY A 80 -3.73 -4.43 12.96
C GLY A 80 -3.45 -5.69 13.75
N SER A 81 -4.50 -6.43 14.08
CA SER A 81 -4.35 -7.77 14.65
C SER A 81 -5.30 -8.75 13.97
N ALA A 82 -4.87 -9.99 13.82
CA ALA A 82 -5.66 -11.03 13.18
C ALA A 82 -5.41 -12.41 13.80
N PRO A 83 -6.45 -13.22 14.02
CA PRO A 83 -6.29 -14.62 14.40
C PRO A 83 -5.89 -15.41 13.14
N LEU A 84 -4.60 -15.59 12.92
CA LEU A 84 -4.11 -16.33 11.75
C LEU A 84 -4.06 -17.83 12.02
N SER A 85 -4.03 -18.27 13.27
CA SER A 85 -4.12 -19.68 13.62
C SER A 85 -5.56 -20.18 13.55
N THR A 86 -5.72 -21.37 13.01
CA THR A 86 -6.98 -22.14 13.11
C THR A 86 -7.25 -22.61 14.53
N LYS A 87 -6.23 -22.58 15.40
CA LYS A 87 -6.35 -22.86 16.83
C LYS A 87 -6.57 -21.55 17.59
N LYS A 88 -7.20 -21.63 18.77
CA LYS A 88 -7.34 -20.46 19.65
C LYS A 88 -5.99 -20.11 20.27
N GLY A 89 -5.69 -18.82 20.37
CA GLY A 89 -4.59 -18.28 21.17
C GLY A 89 -3.55 -17.52 20.37
N ASP A 90 -3.24 -17.94 19.14
CA ASP A 90 -2.22 -17.25 18.34
C ASP A 90 -2.83 -16.07 17.59
N VAL A 91 -2.32 -14.88 17.87
CA VAL A 91 -2.69 -13.63 17.21
C VAL A 91 -1.47 -13.08 16.49
N ALA A 92 -1.65 -12.66 15.25
CA ALA A 92 -0.64 -11.93 14.51
C ALA A 92 -0.82 -10.43 14.67
N LEU A 93 0.30 -9.72 14.69
CA LEU A 93 0.40 -8.27 14.68
C LEU A 93 0.84 -7.83 13.29
N LEU A 94 0.06 -6.95 12.67
CA LEU A 94 0.37 -6.36 11.38
C LEU A 94 0.81 -4.93 11.62
N ILE A 95 1.96 -4.54 11.07
CA ILE A 95 2.58 -3.24 11.31
C ILE A 95 2.89 -2.59 9.98
N GLU A 96 2.35 -1.40 9.77
CA GLU A 96 2.67 -0.55 8.61
C GLU A 96 3.22 0.78 9.10
N LEU A 97 4.33 1.22 8.50
CA LEU A 97 4.88 2.55 8.74
C LEU A 97 4.52 3.49 7.58
N GLN A 98 3.80 4.55 7.90
CA GLN A 98 3.50 5.61 6.95
C GLN A 98 4.62 6.64 6.98
N SER A 99 5.53 6.54 6.02
CA SER A 99 6.67 7.45 5.82
C SER A 99 7.01 7.55 4.33
N ALA A 100 7.13 8.77 3.81
CA ALA A 100 7.51 8.99 2.42
C ALA A 100 8.95 8.48 2.12
N ALA A 101 9.79 8.33 3.13
CA ALA A 101 11.11 7.70 3.00
C ALA A 101 11.07 6.17 2.79
N LEU A 102 9.98 5.50 3.18
CA LEU A 102 9.83 4.04 3.10
C LEU A 102 8.80 3.61 2.06
N CYS A 103 7.75 4.42 1.86
CA CYS A 103 6.65 4.08 0.97
C CYS A 103 7.04 4.35 -0.50
N GLY A 104 6.75 3.39 -1.36
CA GLY A 104 7.00 3.47 -2.80
C GLY A 104 5.74 3.79 -3.61
N SER A 105 5.81 3.57 -4.93
CA SER A 105 4.66 3.73 -5.83
C SER A 105 3.52 2.74 -5.57
N ALA A 106 3.83 1.60 -4.95
CA ALA A 106 2.84 0.60 -4.51
C ALA A 106 2.18 0.96 -3.17
N GLY A 107 2.59 2.06 -2.53
CA GLY A 107 2.18 2.44 -1.18
C GLY A 107 3.21 2.03 -0.14
N CYS A 108 2.78 2.02 1.12
CA CYS A 108 3.58 1.59 2.25
C CYS A 108 3.55 0.06 2.35
N SER A 109 4.59 -0.51 2.95
CA SER A 109 4.68 -1.95 3.17
C SER A 109 4.27 -2.29 4.60
N THR A 110 3.57 -3.41 4.74
CA THR A 110 3.15 -3.99 6.01
C THR A 110 3.97 -5.24 6.29
N ASP A 111 4.49 -5.33 7.51
CA ASP A 111 5.08 -6.53 8.08
C ASP A 111 4.07 -7.27 8.95
N VAL A 112 4.19 -8.60 9.04
CA VAL A 112 3.36 -9.43 9.92
C VAL A 112 4.23 -10.23 10.88
N TYR A 113 3.91 -10.15 12.16
CA TYR A 113 4.58 -10.85 13.24
C TYR A 113 3.61 -11.77 13.96
N LEU A 114 4.03 -12.99 14.27
CA LEU A 114 3.26 -13.96 15.05
C LEU A 114 3.83 -14.04 16.46
N HIS A 115 2.97 -13.95 17.46
CA HIS A 115 3.39 -14.14 18.85
C HIS A 115 3.49 -15.63 19.17
N LYS A 116 4.69 -16.12 19.45
CA LYS A 116 4.98 -17.51 19.83
C LYS A 116 5.92 -17.53 21.04
N ASP A 117 5.58 -18.30 22.07
CA ASP A 117 6.45 -18.56 23.22
C ASP A 117 7.06 -17.28 23.86
N GLN A 118 6.23 -16.23 24.00
CA GLN A 118 6.59 -14.89 24.50
C GLN A 118 7.42 -14.00 23.56
N ASP A 119 7.72 -14.48 22.35
CA ASP A 119 8.46 -13.74 21.33
C ASP A 119 7.60 -13.42 20.11
N TRP A 120 7.98 -12.35 19.41
CA TRP A 120 7.41 -11.96 18.13
C TRP A 120 8.31 -12.43 17.00
N VAL A 121 7.79 -13.26 16.11
CA VAL A 121 8.52 -13.79 14.96
C VAL A 121 7.94 -13.18 13.68
N LYS A 122 8.77 -12.55 12.84
CA LYS A 122 8.33 -12.06 11.53
C LYS A 122 7.96 -13.27 10.65
N ILE A 123 6.74 -13.26 10.12
CA ILE A 123 6.15 -14.35 9.32
C ILE A 123 5.66 -13.91 7.94
N LEU A 124 5.70 -12.62 7.65
CA LEU A 124 5.52 -12.03 6.33
C LEU A 124 6.25 -10.69 6.35
N ASP A 125 7.05 -10.44 5.33
CA ASP A 125 7.92 -9.27 5.23
C ASP A 125 7.48 -8.40 4.06
N SER A 126 7.23 -7.12 4.36
CA SER A 126 7.12 -6.04 3.39
C SER A 126 6.13 -6.26 2.23
N VAL A 127 4.85 -6.51 2.55
CA VAL A 127 3.78 -6.57 1.52
C VAL A 127 3.03 -5.25 1.41
N SER A 128 2.70 -4.82 0.20
CA SER A 128 1.94 -3.59 -0.04
C SER A 128 0.49 -3.89 -0.41
N GLY A 129 -0.44 -3.06 0.07
CA GLY A 129 -1.87 -3.19 -0.21
C GLY A 129 -2.66 -3.76 0.96
N GLN A 130 -3.99 -3.83 0.78
CA GLN A 130 -4.90 -4.29 1.83
C GLN A 130 -4.71 -5.78 2.09
N ILE A 131 -4.67 -6.17 3.37
CA ILE A 131 -4.55 -7.57 3.79
C ILE A 131 -5.91 -8.07 4.27
N ALA A 132 -6.35 -9.23 3.79
CA ALA A 132 -7.53 -9.92 4.26
C ALA A 132 -7.22 -11.38 4.61
N VAL A 133 -7.81 -11.87 5.71
CA VAL A 133 -7.69 -13.26 6.16
C VAL A 133 -8.72 -14.11 5.42
N LEU A 134 -8.27 -15.09 4.66
CA LEU A 134 -9.13 -15.99 3.90
C LEU A 134 -9.68 -17.13 4.78
N PRO A 135 -10.84 -17.72 4.43
CA PRO A 135 -11.38 -18.88 5.15
C PRO A 135 -10.60 -20.18 4.88
N THR A 136 -9.79 -20.22 3.83
CA THR A 136 -8.90 -21.36 3.53
C THR A 136 -7.68 -21.33 4.44
N SER A 137 -7.10 -22.50 4.71
CA SER A 137 -5.92 -22.60 5.57
C SER A 137 -4.95 -23.67 5.05
N HIS A 138 -3.67 -23.47 5.35
CA HIS A 138 -2.60 -24.43 5.12
C HIS A 138 -1.83 -24.65 6.41
N ARG A 139 -1.60 -25.92 6.76
CA ARG A 139 -0.78 -26.32 7.92
C ARG A 139 -1.17 -25.62 9.23
N GLY A 140 -2.47 -25.38 9.41
CA GLY A 140 -3.03 -24.81 10.63
C GLY A 140 -3.11 -23.28 10.68
N MET A 141 -2.72 -22.56 9.62
CA MET A 141 -2.82 -21.11 9.52
C MET A 141 -3.73 -20.71 8.36
N TYR A 142 -4.58 -19.70 8.56
CA TYR A 142 -5.42 -19.12 7.50
C TYR A 142 -4.57 -18.48 6.41
N ASP A 143 -5.00 -18.61 5.16
CA ASP A 143 -4.32 -17.97 4.04
C ASP A 143 -4.57 -16.45 4.06
N LEU A 144 -3.68 -15.70 3.43
CA LEU A 144 -3.85 -14.25 3.28
C LEU A 144 -4.13 -13.89 1.82
N MET A 145 -4.94 -12.85 1.64
CA MET A 145 -5.07 -12.13 0.38
C MET A 145 -4.47 -10.75 0.57
N VAL A 146 -3.54 -10.38 -0.29
CA VAL A 146 -2.89 -9.07 -0.34
C VAL A 146 -3.33 -8.37 -1.62
N ASP A 147 -3.67 -7.09 -1.50
CA ASP A 147 -4.13 -6.20 -2.59
C ASP A 147 -5.31 -6.73 -3.44
N GLY A 148 -6.00 -7.76 -2.94
CA GLY A 148 -7.18 -8.36 -3.58
C GLY A 148 -6.89 -9.44 -4.62
N SER A 149 -5.64 -9.63 -5.06
CA SER A 149 -5.24 -10.66 -6.03
C SER A 149 -4.19 -11.63 -5.53
N ASP A 150 -3.33 -11.20 -4.60
CA ASP A 150 -2.09 -11.89 -4.30
C ASP A 150 -2.33 -12.80 -3.10
N ARG A 151 -2.43 -14.10 -3.38
CA ARG A 151 -2.68 -15.08 -2.33
C ARG A 151 -1.37 -15.57 -1.73
N TRP A 152 -1.32 -15.58 -0.41
CA TRP A 152 -0.16 -16.04 0.35
C TRP A 152 -0.53 -17.25 1.20
N LEU A 153 0.28 -18.30 1.13
CA LEU A 153 0.04 -19.58 1.81
C LEU A 153 1.09 -19.84 2.88
N TRP A 154 0.66 -20.43 3.99
CA TRP A 154 1.57 -20.82 5.07
C TRP A 154 2.31 -22.11 4.73
N ASP A 155 3.66 -22.07 4.77
CA ASP A 155 4.50 -23.25 4.51
C ASP A 155 4.86 -24.07 5.77
N GLY A 156 4.51 -23.56 6.95
CA GLY A 156 4.91 -24.10 8.25
C GLY A 156 5.78 -23.14 9.08
N ASN A 157 6.39 -22.15 8.44
CA ASN A 157 7.29 -21.18 9.06
C ASN A 157 7.05 -19.72 8.64
N THR A 158 6.72 -19.47 7.37
CA THR A 158 6.41 -18.13 6.84
C THR A 158 5.31 -18.21 5.78
N TYR A 159 4.69 -17.06 5.46
CA TYR A 159 3.82 -16.95 4.30
C TYR A 159 4.65 -16.86 3.01
N GLN A 160 4.21 -17.59 1.99
CA GLN A 160 4.81 -17.66 0.67
C GLN A 160 3.84 -17.12 -0.38
N ASP A 161 4.35 -16.31 -1.30
CA ASP A 161 3.58 -15.86 -2.47
C ASP A 161 3.26 -17.06 -3.37
N THR A 162 2.05 -17.07 -3.92
CA THR A 162 1.59 -18.07 -4.90
C THR A 162 1.77 -17.61 -6.34
N ILE A 163 2.06 -16.34 -6.56
CA ILE A 163 2.43 -15.82 -7.87
C ILE A 163 3.82 -16.37 -8.18
N ASN A 164 3.85 -17.40 -9.01
CA ASN A 164 5.10 -17.87 -9.58
C ASN A 164 5.74 -16.71 -10.34
N ALA A 165 6.99 -16.39 -10.03
CA ALA A 165 7.80 -15.57 -10.92
C ALA A 165 7.71 -16.16 -12.33
N ALA A 166 7.50 -15.30 -13.34
CA ALA A 166 7.48 -15.76 -14.72
C ALA A 166 8.74 -16.61 -14.97
N PRO A 167 8.61 -17.77 -15.66
CA PRO A 167 9.77 -18.60 -15.94
C PRO A 167 10.85 -17.73 -16.56
N ILE A 168 12.00 -17.60 -15.87
CA ILE A 168 13.19 -17.07 -16.50
C ILE A 168 13.51 -18.11 -17.57
N GLY A 169 13.21 -17.80 -18.84
CA GLY A 169 13.48 -18.70 -19.95
C GLY A 169 14.98 -18.96 -20.10
N ASN A 170 15.50 -19.01 -21.33
CA ASN A 170 16.95 -19.13 -21.52
C ASN A 170 17.68 -17.78 -21.39
N LEU A 171 17.42 -17.03 -20.31
CA LEU A 171 18.02 -15.71 -20.09
C LEU A 171 19.55 -15.75 -20.15
N ARG A 172 20.15 -16.84 -19.64
CA ARG A 172 21.59 -17.08 -19.73
C ARG A 172 22.08 -17.13 -21.18
N GLY A 173 21.42 -17.91 -22.04
CA GLY A 173 21.78 -18.01 -23.45
C GLY A 173 21.58 -16.70 -24.21
N GLU A 174 20.54 -15.93 -23.88
CA GLU A 174 20.29 -14.62 -24.47
C GLU A 174 21.36 -13.59 -24.09
N ILE A 175 21.81 -13.58 -22.82
CA ILE A 175 22.93 -12.74 -22.35
C ILE A 175 24.22 -13.11 -23.09
N GLU A 176 24.53 -14.41 -23.21
CA GLU A 176 25.73 -14.88 -23.92
C GLU A 176 25.71 -14.49 -25.40
N GLN A 177 24.56 -14.61 -26.08
CA GLN A 177 24.40 -14.17 -27.47
C GLN A 177 24.59 -12.66 -27.63
N PHE A 178 23.99 -11.86 -26.74
CA PHE A 178 24.13 -10.41 -26.74
C PHE A 178 25.59 -9.98 -26.56
N GLN A 179 26.30 -10.57 -25.59
CA GLN A 179 27.71 -10.31 -25.35
C GLN A 179 28.57 -10.68 -26.57
N ASN A 180 28.33 -11.84 -27.17
CA ASN A 180 29.07 -12.30 -28.35
C ASN A 180 28.84 -11.40 -29.57
N LYS A 181 27.62 -10.90 -29.77
CA LYS A 181 27.29 -9.97 -30.85
C LYS A 181 28.04 -8.65 -30.69
N HIS A 182 28.12 -8.11 -29.47
CA HIS A 182 28.82 -6.85 -29.20
C HIS A 182 30.34 -6.98 -29.08
N LYS A 183 30.87 -8.18 -28.80
CA LYS A 183 32.31 -8.45 -28.90
C LYS A 183 32.78 -8.43 -30.36
N LYS A 184 31.96 -8.90 -31.29
CA LYS A 184 32.25 -8.91 -32.72
C LYS A 184 32.16 -7.55 -33.40
N THR A 185 31.50 -6.56 -32.80
CA THR A 185 31.38 -5.20 -33.36
C THR A 185 32.52 -4.26 -32.96
N LYS A 186 33.44 -4.71 -32.08
CA LYS A 186 34.59 -3.93 -31.62
C LYS A 186 35.91 -4.25 -32.33
N ASN A 187 35.88 -5.07 -33.39
CA ASN A 187 37.02 -5.36 -34.25
C ASN A 187 36.79 -4.78 -35.65
#